data_AF-A0A9E2Q9U1-F1
#
_entry.id   AF-A0A9E2Q9U1-F1
#
_cell.length_a   1.000
_cell.length_b   1.000
_cell.length_c   1.000
_cell.angle_alpha   90.00
_cell.angle_beta   90.00
_cell.angle_gamma   90.00
#
_symmetry.space_group_name_H-M   'P 1'
#
loop_
_entity.id
_entity.type
_entity.pdbx_description
1 polymer ?
#
loop_
_entity_poly.entity_id
_entity_poly.type
_entity_poly.pdbx_seq_one_letter_code
_entity_poly.pdbx_strand_id
1 'polypeptide(L)'
;MPYHLPTISLERAQKAMERGAALTPIPTTFYSGGETYTHTIRTARGTEYRVCKRVAKWLLREEEAGLIDHAQQNPQDHTEVDDHPVEPAPGQ
;
A
#
# COMPACT_ATOMS: atom_id res chain seq x y z
N MET A 1 18.68 -3.80 3.55
CA MET A 1 18.95 -4.03 2.12
C MET A 1 17.91 -5.00 1.57
N PRO A 2 17.01 -4.58 0.65
CA PRO A 2 15.82 -5.34 0.26
C PRO A 2 16.15 -6.46 -0.75
N TYR A 3 17.31 -7.11 -0.66
CA TYR A 3 17.82 -8.04 -1.69
C TYR A 3 17.26 -9.48 -1.61
N HIS A 4 16.47 -9.84 -0.59
CA HIS A 4 15.98 -11.22 -0.38
C HIS A 4 14.46 -11.42 -0.41
N LEU A 5 13.68 -10.43 -0.86
CA LEU A 5 12.24 -10.64 -0.95
C LEU A 5 11.90 -11.67 -2.05
N PRO A 6 11.05 -12.67 -1.77
CA PRO A 6 10.59 -13.62 -2.77
C PRO A 6 9.76 -12.92 -3.86
N THR A 7 9.78 -13.47 -5.07
CA THR A 7 8.92 -13.00 -6.16
C THR A 7 7.53 -13.64 -6.06
N ILE A 8 6.53 -12.98 -6.63
CA ILE A 8 5.16 -13.48 -6.67
C ILE A 8 4.62 -13.50 -8.10
N SER A 9 3.94 -14.57 -8.47
CA SER A 9 3.26 -14.71 -9.76
C SER A 9 2.01 -13.82 -9.82
N LEU A 10 1.56 -13.49 -11.04
CA LEU A 10 0.34 -12.69 -11.27
C LEU A 10 -0.87 -13.23 -10.50
N GLU A 11 -1.18 -14.52 -10.64
CA GLU A 11 -2.34 -15.15 -9.98
C GLU A 11 -2.28 -15.05 -8.45
N ARG A 12 -1.09 -15.19 -7.86
CA ARG A 12 -0.92 -15.07 -6.40
C ARG A 12 -1.02 -13.62 -5.95
N ALA A 13 -0.52 -12.68 -6.77
CA ALA A 13 -0.60 -11.26 -6.48
C ALA A 13 -2.05 -10.76 -6.58
N GLN A 14 -2.82 -11.21 -7.58
CA GLN A 14 -4.25 -10.93 -7.70
C GLN A 14 -5.01 -11.42 -6.46
N LYS A 15 -4.85 -12.70 -6.08
CA LYS A 15 -5.45 -13.24 -4.86
C LYS A 15 -5.04 -12.52 -3.58
N ALA A 16 -3.85 -11.94 -3.56
CA ALA A 16 -3.41 -11.12 -2.44
C ALA A 16 -4.18 -9.80 -2.41
N MET A 17 -4.29 -9.10 -3.55
CA MET A 17 -5.05 -7.86 -3.68
C MET A 17 -6.53 -8.05 -3.34
N GLU A 18 -7.18 -9.11 -3.84
CA GLU A 18 -8.57 -9.50 -3.49
C GLU A 18 -8.77 -9.73 -1.98
N ARG A 19 -7.68 -9.98 -1.23
CA ARG A 19 -7.70 -10.20 0.22
C ARG A 19 -7.23 -8.97 1.01
N GLY A 20 -7.16 -7.80 0.37
CA GLY A 20 -6.73 -6.55 0.97
C GLY A 20 -5.21 -6.40 1.10
N ALA A 21 -4.43 -6.98 0.19
CA ALA A 21 -3.00 -6.65 0.10
C ALA A 21 -2.81 -5.22 -0.42
N ALA A 22 -1.67 -4.61 -0.10
CA ALA A 22 -1.29 -3.29 -0.58
C ALA A 22 -0.14 -3.41 -1.56
N LEU A 23 -0.25 -2.73 -2.71
CA LEU A 23 0.84 -2.58 -3.66
C LEU A 23 1.60 -1.28 -3.36
N THR A 24 2.93 -1.34 -3.32
CA THR A 24 3.77 -0.17 -3.02
C THR A 24 4.90 -0.05 -4.04
N PRO A 25 5.13 1.13 -4.64
CA PRO A 25 6.28 1.34 -5.50
C PRO A 25 7.57 1.29 -4.68
N ILE A 26 8.61 0.69 -5.24
CA ILE A 26 9.94 0.65 -4.61
C ILE A 26 10.83 1.76 -5.18
N PRO A 27 11.72 2.34 -4.36
CA PRO A 27 12.57 3.45 -4.78
C PRO A 27 13.61 3.04 -5.83
N THR A 28 14.01 1.76 -5.85
CA THR A 28 15.04 1.25 -6.75
C THR A 28 14.46 0.15 -7.62
N THR A 29 14.41 0.39 -8.93
CA THR A 29 14.05 -0.65 -9.89
C THR A 29 15.19 -1.66 -10.03
N PHE A 30 14.88 -2.95 -10.01
CA PHE A 30 15.86 -4.01 -10.21
C PHE A 30 15.48 -4.94 -11.37
N TYR A 31 16.46 -5.35 -12.15
CA TYR A 31 16.29 -6.28 -13.27
C TYR A 31 16.86 -7.64 -12.89
N SER A 32 16.06 -8.70 -13.02
CA SER A 32 16.48 -10.06 -12.71
C SER A 32 15.67 -11.06 -13.52
N GLY A 33 16.30 -12.10 -14.05
CA GLY A 33 15.61 -13.21 -14.72
C GLY A 33 14.77 -12.80 -15.94
N GLY A 34 15.12 -11.72 -16.65
CA GLY A 34 14.32 -11.21 -17.78
C GLY A 34 13.19 -10.26 -17.39
N GLU A 35 13.01 -10.00 -16.10
CA GLU A 35 11.93 -9.16 -15.59
C GLU A 35 12.48 -7.93 -14.86
N THR A 36 11.78 -6.81 -15.04
CA THR A 36 12.04 -5.57 -14.30
C THR A 36 11.08 -5.50 -13.14
N TYR A 37 11.55 -5.29 -11.92
CA TYR A 37 10.73 -5.20 -10.72
C TYR A 37 10.73 -3.77 -10.19
N THR A 38 9.53 -3.31 -9.88
CA THR A 38 9.23 -1.89 -9.65
C THR A 38 8.32 -1.67 -8.47
N HIS A 39 7.71 -2.74 -7.94
CA HIS A 39 6.78 -2.68 -6.82
C HIS A 39 7.00 -3.85 -5.87
N THR A 40 6.52 -3.70 -4.64
CA THR A 40 6.30 -4.78 -3.68
C THR A 40 4.82 -4.88 -3.36
N ILE A 41 4.35 -6.09 -3.08
CA ILE A 41 3.00 -6.33 -2.56
C ILE A 41 3.12 -6.84 -1.14
N ARG A 42 2.41 -6.19 -0.21
CA ARG A 42 2.32 -6.58 1.19
C ARG A 42 0.96 -7.19 1.44
N THR A 43 0.93 -8.48 1.74
CA THR A 43 -0.30 -9.19 2.07
C THR A 43 -0.88 -8.68 3.40
N ALA A 44 -2.19 -8.87 3.62
CA ALA A 44 -2.85 -8.56 4.90
C ALA A 44 -2.20 -9.29 6.11
N ARG A 45 -1.49 -10.39 5.86
CA ARG A 45 -0.73 -11.14 6.88
C ARG A 45 0.67 -10.55 7.17
N GLY A 46 1.03 -9.46 6.50
CA GLY A 46 2.31 -8.78 6.66
C GLY A 46 3.46 -9.36 5.82
N THR A 47 3.24 -10.41 5.03
CA THR A 47 4.28 -10.94 4.14
C THR A 47 4.44 -10.07 2.91
N GLU A 48 5.69 -9.75 2.57
CA GLU A 48 6.05 -8.90 1.43
C GLU A 48 6.68 -9.72 0.30
N TYR A 49 6.26 -9.40 -0.93
CA TYR A 49 6.77 -10.02 -2.15
C TYR A 49 7.14 -8.96 -3.18
N ARG A 50 8.07 -9.30 -4.07
CA ARG A 50 8.44 -8.45 -5.21
C ARG A 50 7.55 -8.69 -6.40
N VAL A 51 7.17 -7.59 -7.02
CA VAL A 51 6.27 -7.57 -8.17
C VAL A 51 6.99 -6.98 -9.37
N CYS A 52 7.00 -7.73 -10.48
CA CYS A 52 7.55 -7.24 -11.73
C CYS A 52 6.64 -6.17 -12.34
N LYS A 53 7.22 -5.26 -13.14
CA LYS A 53 6.56 -4.14 -13.80
C LYS A 53 5.32 -4.57 -14.59
N ARG A 54 5.37 -5.74 -15.22
CA ARG A 54 4.24 -6.31 -15.96
C ARG A 54 3.07 -6.63 -15.02
N VAL A 55 3.34 -7.32 -13.90
CA VAL A 55 2.31 -7.66 -12.92
C VAL A 55 1.79 -6.40 -12.23
N ALA A 56 2.67 -5.49 -11.82
CA ALA A 56 2.28 -4.23 -11.17
C ALA A 56 1.35 -3.39 -12.06
N LYS A 57 1.67 -3.25 -13.36
CA LYS A 57 0.79 -2.55 -14.31
C LYS A 57 -0.58 -3.19 -14.43
N TRP A 58 -0.65 -4.51 -14.36
CA TRP A 58 -1.93 -5.23 -14.45
C TRP A 58 -2.78 -5.00 -13.20
N LEU A 59 -2.18 -5.12 -12.01
CA LEU A 59 -2.88 -4.90 -10.73
C LEU A 59 -3.37 -3.46 -10.57
N LEU A 60 -2.52 -2.47 -10.90
CA LEU A 60 -2.91 -1.05 -10.84
C LEU A 60 -4.09 -0.75 -11.78
N ARG A 61 -4.10 -1.36 -12.98
CA ARG A 61 -5.20 -1.19 -13.93
C ARG A 61 -6.50 -1.80 -13.42
N GLU A 62 -6.44 -2.93 -12.71
CA GLU A 62 -7.61 -3.58 -12.12
C GLU A 62 -8.14 -2.83 -10.89
N GLU A 63 -7.24 -2.27 -10.09
CA GLU A 63 -7.56 -1.37 -8.97
C GLU A 63 -8.27 -0.10 -9.47
N GLU A 64 -7.73 0.57 -10.50
CA GLU A 64 -8.37 1.72 -11.13
C GLU A 64 -9.70 1.37 -11.81
N ALA A 65 -9.86 0.15 -12.32
CA ALA A 65 -11.11 -0.34 -12.89
C ALA A 65 -12.16 -0.70 -11.83
N GLY A 66 -11.84 -0.60 -10.53
CA GLY A 66 -12.72 -0.98 -9.44
C GLY A 66 -13.01 -2.47 -9.36
N LEU A 67 -12.20 -3.32 -10.02
CA LEU A 67 -12.35 -4.78 -9.97
C LEU A 67 -11.78 -5.37 -8.67
N ILE A 68 -10.86 -4.64 -8.04
CA ILE A 68 -10.25 -5.00 -6.77
C ILE A 68 -10.86 -4.08 -5.69
N ASP A 69 -11.82 -4.61 -4.95
CA ASP A 69 -12.42 -3.91 -3.80
C ASP A 69 -11.38 -3.87 -2.66
N HIS A 70 -10.66 -2.77 -2.56
CA HIS A 70 -9.98 -2.43 -1.34
C HIS A 70 -11.06 -2.02 -0.35
N ALA A 71 -11.46 -2.95 0.52
CA ALA A 71 -12.13 -2.60 1.76
C ALA A 71 -11.27 -1.52 2.44
N GLN A 72 -11.72 -0.28 2.25
CA GLN A 72 -11.09 0.96 2.63
C GLN A 72 -10.67 0.82 4.09
N GLN A 73 -9.36 0.76 4.36
CA GLN A 73 -8.87 1.04 5.70
C GLN A 73 -9.20 2.51 5.95
N ASN A 74 -10.36 2.73 6.55
CA ASN A 74 -10.77 3.97 7.16
C ASN A 74 -10.27 3.95 8.60
N PRO A 75 -9.08 4.51 8.92
CA PRO A 75 -8.91 5.06 10.24
C PRO A 75 -9.74 6.34 10.27
N GLN A 76 -10.88 6.23 10.92
CA GLN A 76 -11.68 7.36 11.36
C GLN A 76 -10.74 8.29 12.14
N ASP A 77 -10.30 9.39 11.52
CA ASP A 77 -9.77 10.53 12.26
C ASP A 77 -10.99 11.23 12.86
N HIS A 78 -11.20 10.90 14.12
CA HIS A 78 -12.31 11.32 14.95
C HIS A 78 -12.21 12.84 15.16
N THR A 79 -13.16 13.54 14.56
CA THR A 79 -13.79 14.79 14.98
C THR A 79 -13.26 15.42 16.28
N GLU A 80 -12.72 16.64 16.15
CA GLU A 80 -13.00 17.82 16.98
C GLU A 80 -13.51 17.58 18.42
N VAL A 81 -12.67 17.90 19.41
CA VAL A 81 -13.12 18.44 20.70
C VAL A 81 -12.20 19.59 21.15
N ASP A 82 -12.73 20.80 20.98
CA ASP A 82 -12.75 21.91 21.94
C ASP A 82 -11.48 22.15 22.80
N ASP A 83 -10.65 23.12 22.40
CA ASP A 83 -9.82 23.88 23.34
C ASP A 83 -10.26 25.35 23.25
N HIS A 84 -11.24 25.71 24.08
CA HIS A 84 -11.59 27.10 24.33
C HIS A 84 -10.36 27.89 24.82
N PRO A 85 -10.17 29.14 24.37
CA PRO A 85 -9.01 29.95 24.73
C PRO A 85 -9.09 30.38 26.20
N VAL A 86 -8.12 29.98 27.02
CA VAL A 86 -7.95 30.54 28.36
C VAL A 86 -7.12 31.83 28.28
N GLU A 87 -7.80 32.95 28.07
CA GLU A 87 -7.26 34.27 28.37
C GLU A 87 -7.79 34.72 29.75
N PRO A 88 -6.91 34.99 30.72
CA PRO A 88 -7.22 36.04 31.68
C PRO A 88 -6.12 37.11 31.68
N ALA A 89 -6.47 38.29 31.16
CA ALA A 89 -5.81 39.55 31.48
C ALA A 89 -6.53 40.22 32.70
N PRO A 90 -6.07 41.38 33.18
CA PRO A 90 -5.15 41.54 34.31
C PRO A 90 -5.81 42.20 35.54
N GLY A 91 -5.14 42.12 36.71
CA GLY A 91 -5.30 43.11 37.78
C GLY A 91 -5.57 42.56 39.18
N GLN A 92 -4.55 42.66 40.05
CA GLN A 92 -4.58 43.40 41.32
C GLN A 92 -3.15 43.78 41.71
#